data_AF-A0A0B3ARJ2-F1
#
_entry.id   AF-A0A0B3ARJ2-F1
#
_cell.length_a   1.000
_cell.length_b   1.000
_cell.length_c   1.000
_cell.angle_alpha   90.00
_cell.angle_beta   90.00
_cell.angle_gamma   90.00
#
_symmetry.space_group_name_H-M   'P 1'
#
loop_
_entity.id
_entity.type
_entity.pdbx_description
1 polymer ?
#
loop_
_entity_poly.entity_id
_entity_poly.type
_entity_poly.pdbx_seq_one_letter_code
_entity_poly.pdbx_strand_id
1 'polypeptide(L)' 'MLSFVVDTNVLITFFWKDSSTRKLFLAHKFVLFSPEYALEEIKKYSSEIKAKTGITEKEISLKIKDSFLEQ' A
#
# COMPACT_ATOMS: atom_id res chain seq x y z
N MET A 1 20.14 5.62 1.47
CA MET A 1 18.72 5.21 1.55
C MET A 1 18.22 5.07 0.13
N LEU A 2 17.52 3.98 -0.20
CA LEU A 2 17.06 3.71 -1.58
C LEU A 2 15.62 4.19 -1.74
N SER A 3 15.39 4.96 -2.81
CA SER A 3 14.10 5.57 -3.13
C SER A 3 13.52 4.93 -4.37
N PHE A 4 12.25 4.54 -4.31
CA PHE A 4 11.53 3.92 -5.42
C PHE A 4 10.26 4.70 -5.74
N VAL A 5 10.04 4.97 -7.02
CA VAL A 5 8.72 5.35 -7.52
C VAL A 5 7.96 4.06 -7.80
N VAL A 6 6.83 3.87 -7.14
CA VAL A 6 6.03 2.64 -7.24
C VAL A 6 4.65 2.96 -7.78
N ASP A 7 4.12 2.03 -8.56
CA ASP A 7 2.77 2.09 -9.08
C ASP A 7 1.74 1.68 -8.00
N THR A 8 0.50 2.10 -8.18
CA THR A 8 -0.63 1.72 -7.33
C THR A 8 -0.73 0.21 -7.18
N ASN A 9 -0.50 -0.58 -8.24
CA ASN A 9 -0.60 -2.03 -8.16
C ASN A 9 0.40 -2.63 -7.15
N VAL A 10 1.61 -2.07 -7.05
CA VAL A 10 2.64 -2.46 -6.09
C VAL A 10 2.20 -2.09 -4.68
N LEU A 11 1.62 -0.90 -4.49
CA LEU A 11 1.07 -0.47 -3.21
C LEU A 11 -0.10 -1.37 -2.77
N ILE A 12 -0.96 -1.78 -3.70
CA ILE A 12 -2.05 -2.73 -3.42
C ILE A 12 -1.47 -4.07 -2.94
N THR A 13 -0.32 -4.50 -3.50
CA THR A 13 0.33 -5.73 -3.05
C THR A 13 0.81 -5.71 -1.60
N PHE A 14 0.96 -4.53 -1.01
CA PHE A 14 1.31 -4.38 0.40
C PHE A 14 0.21 -4.91 1.34
N PHE A 15 -1.04 -4.92 0.91
CA PHE A 15 -2.16 -5.43 1.71
C PHE A 15 -2.24 -6.96 1.72
N TRP A 16 -1.58 -7.65 0.80
CA TRP A 16 -1.51 -9.12 0.80
C TRP A 16 -0.53 -9.63 1.86
N LYS A 17 -1.02 -10.44 2.81
CA LYS A 17 -0.23 -10.97 3.94
C LYS A 17 1.07 -11.65 3.52
N ASP A 18 1.03 -12.42 2.43
CA ASP A 18 2.14 -13.26 1.94
C ASP A 18 2.84 -12.74 0.68
N SER A 19 2.61 -11.49 0.27
CA SER A 19 3.30 -10.98 -0.92
C SER A 19 4.81 -10.86 -0.69
N SER A 20 5.58 -11.35 -1.66
CA SER A 20 7.04 -11.18 -1.69
C SER A 20 7.41 -9.71 -1.63
N THR A 21 6.60 -8.84 -2.23
CA THR A 21 6.74 -7.39 -2.19
C THR A 21 6.65 -6.83 -0.77
N ARG A 22 5.66 -7.27 0.01
CA ARG A 22 5.51 -6.86 1.42
C ARG A 22 6.72 -7.30 2.25
N LYS A 23 7.22 -8.52 2.04
CA LYS A 23 8.43 -9.03 2.72
C LYS A 23 9.66 -8.19 2.34
N LEU A 24 9.83 -7.85 1.06
CA LEU A 24 10.92 -7.02 0.57
C LEU A 24 10.90 -5.62 1.19
N PHE A 25 9.73 -4.97 1.22
CA PHE A 25 9.56 -3.64 1.80
C PHE A 25 9.69 -3.60 3.31
N LEU A 26 9.34 -4.67 4.03
CA LEU A 26 9.55 -4.75 5.47
C LEU A 26 10.99 -5.11 5.85
N ALA A 27 11.69 -5.87 5.01
CA ALA A 27 13.07 -6.28 5.26
C ALA A 27 14.09 -5.14 5.05
N HIS A 28 13.73 -4.11 4.29
CA HIS A 28 14.63 -3.01 3.94
C HIS A 28 13.94 -1.66 4.15
N LYS A 29 14.71 -0.66 4.62
CA LYS A 29 14.22 0.71 4.75
C LYS A 29 14.23 1.42 3.38
N PHE A 30 13.19 1.19 2.59
CA PHE A 30 12.94 1.92 1.35
C PHE A 30 12.08 3.17 1.58
N VAL A 31 12.32 4.21 0.78
CA VAL A 31 11.41 5.34 0.65
C VAL A 31 10.59 5.13 -0.61
N LEU A 32 9.26 5.09 -0.47
CA LEU A 32 8.35 4.85 -1.59
C LEU A 32 7.64 6.15 -1.96
N PHE A 33 7.67 6.46 -3.25
CA PHE A 33 7.00 7.60 -3.86
C PHE A 33 5.93 7.09 -4.81
N SER A 34 4.76 7.73 -4.80
CA SER A 34 3.69 7.44 -5.73
C SER A 34 2.89 8.72 -5.99
N PRO A 35 2.32 8.91 -7.18
CA PRO A 35 1.39 10.01 -7.43
C PRO A 35 0.20 9.96 -6.47
N GLU A 36 -0.38 11.12 -6.17
CA GLU A 36 -1.59 11.22 -5.33
C GLU A 36 -2.76 10.41 -5.88
N TYR A 37 -2.84 10.27 -7.22
CA TYR A 37 -3.82 9.43 -7.91
C TYR A 37 -3.84 7.97 -7.42
N ALA A 38 -2.72 7.46 -6.93
CA ALA A 38 -2.67 6.12 -6.36
C ALA A 38 -3.57 5.96 -5.13
N LEU A 39 -3.79 7.03 -4.36
CA LEU A 39 -4.73 7.02 -3.25
C LEU A 39 -6.17 6.85 -3.75
N GLU A 40 -6.53 7.48 -4.85
CA GLU A 40 -7.85 7.35 -5.48
C GLU A 40 -8.05 5.93 -6.01
N GLU A 41 -7.03 5.35 -6.65
CA GLU A 41 -7.09 3.98 -7.12
C GLU A 41 -7.17 2.97 -5.96
N ILE A 42 -6.40 3.12 -4.88
CA ILE A 42 -6.49 2.24 -3.71
C ILE A 42 -7.91 2.31 -3.10
N LYS A 43 -8.51 3.50 -3.04
CA LYS A 43 -9.91 3.67 -2.61
C LYS A 43 -10.89 2.99 -3.56
N LYS A 44 -10.70 3.14 -4.87
CA LYS A 44 -11.52 2.48 -5.91
C LYS A 44 -11.45 0.95 -5.81
N TYR A 45 -10.27 0.40 -5.57
CA TYR A 45 -10.02 -1.03 -5.44
C TYR A 45 -10.21 -1.58 -4.02
N SER A 46 -10.63 -0.75 -3.05
CA SER A 46 -10.79 -1.13 -1.63
C SER A 46 -11.68 -2.34 -1.41
N SER A 47 -12.76 -2.48 -2.19
CA SER A 47 -13.67 -3.63 -2.13
C SER A 47 -12.98 -4.94 -2.54
N GLU A 48 -12.12 -4.90 -3.56
CA GLU A 48 -11.34 -6.06 -4.01
C GLU A 48 -10.24 -6.42 -3.01
N ILE A 49 -9.59 -5.40 -2.45
CA ILE A 49 -8.60 -5.57 -1.38
C ILE A 49 -9.26 -6.26 -0.19
N LYS A 50 -10.41 -5.78 0.26
CA LYS A 50 -11.19 -6.38 1.35
C LYS A 50 -11.55 -7.83 1.05
N ALA A 51 -12.04 -8.12 -0.16
CA ALA A 51 -12.40 -9.48 -0.57
C ALA A 51 -11.19 -10.43 -0.56
N LYS A 52 -10.00 -9.97 -0.98
CA LYS A 52 -8.79 -10.82 -1.06
C LYS A 52 -8.00 -10.93 0.24
N THR A 53 -8.09 -9.93 1.12
CA THR A 53 -7.21 -9.84 2.31
C THR A 53 -7.96 -10.02 3.62
N GLY A 54 -9.28 -9.88 3.61
CA GLY A 54 -10.11 -9.84 4.82
C GLY A 54 -9.94 -8.56 5.65
N ILE A 55 -9.21 -7.56 5.13
CA ILE A 55 -8.95 -6.29 5.82
C ILE A 55 -10.18 -5.38 5.69
N THR A 56 -10.56 -4.69 6.77
CA THR A 56 -11.69 -3.76 6.74
C THR A 56 -11.31 -2.43 6.09
N GLU A 57 -12.29 -1.68 5.60
CA GLU A 57 -12.05 -0.35 5.01
C GLU A 57 -11.39 0.62 6.02
N LYS A 58 -11.75 0.51 7.31
CA LYS A 58 -11.08 1.26 8.38
C LYS A 58 -9.59 0.96 8.47
N GLU A 59 -9.21 -0.31 8.43
CA GLU A 59 -7.81 -0.75 8.48
C GLU A 59 -7.02 -0.27 7.26
N ILE A 60 -7.64 -0.28 6.07
CA ILE A 60 -7.04 0.28 4.85
C ILE A 60 -6.82 1.78 5.03
N SER A 61 -7.84 2.52 5.48
CA SER A 61 -7.73 3.96 5.69
C SER A 61 -6.69 4.31 6.77
N LEU A 62 -6.57 3.51 7.83
CA LEU A 62 -5.58 3.72 8.88
C LEU A 62 -4.16 3.53 8.33
N LYS A 63 -3.93 2.42 7.63
CA LYS A 63 -2.64 2.13 6.98
C LYS A 63 -2.26 3.21 5.96
N ILE A 64 -3.23 3.75 5.22
CA ILE A 64 -2.99 4.84 4.29
C ILE A 64 -2.57 6.11 5.05
N LYS A 65 -3.25 6.46 6.14
CA LYS A 65 -2.88 7.64 6.95
C LYS A 65 -1.48 7.51 7.56
N ASP A 66 -1.20 6.39 8.21
CA ASP A 66 0.11 6.15 8.85
C ASP A 66 1.27 6.06 7.84
N SER A 67 1.00 5.63 6.60
CA SER A 67 2.09 5.37 5.61
C SER A 67 2.25 6.45 4.54
N PHE A 68 1.24 7.30 4.30
CA PHE A 68 1.23 8.24 3.17
C PHE A 68 1.00 9.72 3.54
N LEU A 69 0.62 10.06 4.78
CA LEU A 69 0.37 11.46 5.20
C LEU A 69 1.49 12.11 6.03
N GLU A 70 2.57 11.39 6.35
CA GLU A 70 3.76 11.95 7.02
C GLU A 70 4.93 12.18 6.04
N GLN A 71 4.64 12.53 4.77
CA GLN A 71 5.66 13.01 3.83
C GLN A 71 5.57 14.53 3.63
#